data_AF-D7MWB3-F1
#
_entry.id   AF-D7MWB3-F1
#
_cell.length_a   1.000
_cell.length_b   1.000
_cell.length_c   1.000
_cell.angle_alpha   90.00
_cell.angle_beta   90.00
_cell.angle_gamma   90.00
#
_symmetry.space_group_name_H-M   'P 1'
#
loop_
_entity.id
_entity.type
_entity.pdbx_description
1 polymer ?
#
loop_
_entity_poly.entity_id
_entity_poly.type
_entity_poly.pdbx_seq_one_letter_code
_entity_poly.pdbx_strand_id
1 'polypeptide(L)'
;MLNDVVVAGFVLFFPNYSSFLSKPGFYIEDIFVREPYRRKGFGSMLLTAVAKQAVKMGYGRVEWVVLDWNVNAIKFYEQMGAQILQEWRVCRLTGDALEAFDQNESLKLLRMMFKRLKIASKVLREMISDLYDEIRERCVIQN
;
A
#
# COMPACT_ATOMS: atom_id res chain seq x y z
N MET A 1 -19.66 -32.48 11.49
CA MET A 1 -18.40 -32.80 10.78
C MET A 1 -18.02 -31.63 9.88
N LEU A 2 -17.46 -30.56 10.45
CA LEU A 2 -17.05 -29.35 9.71
C LEU A 2 -15.60 -28.97 10.09
N ASN A 3 -14.80 -29.96 10.49
CA ASN A 3 -13.48 -29.75 11.11
C ASN A 3 -12.29 -29.91 10.16
N ASP A 4 -12.49 -30.28 8.89
CA ASP A 4 -11.38 -30.59 7.96
C ASP A 4 -11.27 -29.59 6.79
N VAL A 5 -11.75 -28.36 6.94
CA VAL A 5 -11.50 -27.30 5.95
C VAL A 5 -10.19 -26.59 6.30
N VAL A 6 -9.19 -26.74 5.44
CA VAL A 6 -7.90 -26.04 5.57
C VAL A 6 -7.76 -24.99 4.48
N VAL A 7 -7.53 -23.74 4.88
CA VAL A 7 -7.17 -22.66 3.95
C VAL A 7 -5.78 -22.91 3.37
N ALA A 8 -5.71 -23.28 2.09
CA ALA A 8 -4.45 -23.61 1.42
C ALA A 8 -3.63 -22.39 0.97
N GLY A 9 -4.29 -21.25 0.77
CA GLY A 9 -3.67 -20.02 0.26
C GLY A 9 -4.70 -18.91 0.05
N PHE A 10 -4.22 -17.75 -0.39
CA PHE A 10 -5.04 -16.59 -0.69
C PHE A 10 -4.41 -15.74 -1.81
N VAL A 11 -5.23 -14.84 -2.37
CA VAL A 11 -4.79 -13.73 -3.20
C VAL A 11 -5.49 -12.46 -2.71
N LEU A 12 -4.71 -11.42 -2.44
CA LEU A 12 -5.17 -10.10 -2.03
C LEU A 12 -5.00 -9.15 -3.21
N PHE A 13 -6.08 -8.51 -3.64
CA PHE A 13 -6.07 -7.62 -4.79
C PHE A 13 -7.11 -6.50 -4.63
N PHE A 14 -6.91 -5.41 -5.34
CA PHE A 14 -7.78 -4.23 -5.29
C PHE A 14 -7.88 -3.54 -6.66
N PRO A 15 -8.92 -2.73 -6.92
CA PRO A 15 -9.03 -1.97 -8.16
C PRO A 15 -7.90 -0.96 -8.34
N ASN A 16 -7.37 -0.85 -9.55
CA ASN A 16 -6.48 0.23 -9.97
C ASN A 16 -6.98 0.85 -11.29
N TYR A 17 -6.24 1.81 -11.84
CA TYR A 17 -6.58 2.44 -13.10
C TYR A 17 -5.36 2.61 -14.00
N SER A 18 -5.52 2.36 -15.29
CA SER A 18 -4.51 2.63 -16.31
C SER A 18 -4.86 3.88 -17.09
N SER A 19 -4.04 4.93 -16.97
CA SER A 19 -4.15 6.11 -17.83
C SER A 19 -3.82 5.77 -19.29
N PHE A 20 -2.86 4.88 -19.54
CA PHE A 20 -2.47 4.46 -20.90
C PHE A 20 -3.59 3.73 -21.64
N LEU A 21 -4.33 2.85 -20.95
CA LEU A 21 -5.45 2.12 -21.54
C LEU A 21 -6.78 2.86 -21.39
N SER A 22 -6.82 3.93 -20.58
CA SER A 22 -8.04 4.61 -20.14
C SER A 22 -9.09 3.61 -19.63
N LYS A 23 -8.65 2.64 -18.83
CA LYS A 23 -9.48 1.55 -18.30
C LYS A 23 -9.11 1.21 -16.86
N PRO A 24 -10.10 0.81 -16.03
CA PRO A 24 -9.82 0.20 -14.73
C PRO A 24 -9.10 -1.14 -14.87
N GLY A 25 -8.47 -1.58 -13.78
CA GLY A 25 -7.72 -2.82 -13.67
C GLY A 25 -7.76 -3.38 -12.25
N PHE A 26 -7.04 -4.48 -12.04
CA PHE A 26 -6.71 -4.95 -10.70
C PHE A 26 -5.21 -4.86 -10.44
N TYR A 27 -4.85 -4.54 -9.20
CA TYR A 27 -3.52 -4.72 -8.67
C TYR A 27 -3.54 -5.83 -7.62
N ILE A 28 -2.64 -6.80 -7.73
CA ILE A 28 -2.47 -7.86 -6.73
C ILE A 28 -1.35 -7.44 -5.78
N GLU A 29 -1.70 -7.29 -4.50
CA GLU A 29 -0.76 -6.98 -3.43
C GLU A 29 0.03 -8.23 -3.05
N ASP A 30 -0.69 -9.31 -2.75
CA ASP A 30 -0.10 -10.53 -2.24
C ASP A 30 -0.76 -11.77 -2.84
N ILE A 31 0.09 -12.77 -3.11
CA ILE A 31 -0.33 -14.12 -3.42
C ILE A 31 0.48 -15.11 -2.59
N PHE A 32 -0.21 -15.99 -1.89
CA PHE A 32 0.43 -16.96 -1.02
C PHE A 32 -0.27 -18.31 -1.08
N VAL A 33 0.53 -19.36 -1.16
CA VAL A 33 0.10 -20.75 -1.00
C VAL A 33 1.00 -21.39 0.05
N ARG A 34 0.39 -22.04 1.06
CA ARG A 34 1.14 -22.75 2.10
C ARG A 34 2.00 -23.84 1.47
N GLU A 35 3.17 -24.05 2.03
CA GLU A 35 4.20 -24.94 1.48
C GLU A 35 3.70 -26.36 1.11
N PRO A 36 2.91 -27.08 1.95
CA PRO A 36 2.41 -28.42 1.62
C PRO A 36 1.47 -28.47 0.40
N TYR A 37 0.99 -27.31 -0.05
CA TYR A 37 0.06 -27.15 -1.15
C TYR A 37 0.68 -26.49 -2.39
N ARG A 38 1.98 -26.14 -2.35
CA ARG A 38 2.68 -25.57 -3.51
C ARG A 38 2.85 -26.62 -4.61
N ARG A 39 3.05 -26.14 -5.85
CA ARG A 39 3.22 -26.97 -7.07
C ARG A 39 2.04 -27.89 -7.41
N LYS A 40 0.88 -27.72 -6.75
CA LYS A 40 -0.39 -28.42 -7.05
C LYS A 40 -1.37 -27.59 -7.88
N GLY A 41 -0.91 -26.48 -8.48
CA GLY A 41 -1.74 -25.61 -9.33
C GLY A 41 -2.54 -24.52 -8.60
N PHE A 42 -2.53 -24.46 -7.26
CA PHE A 42 -3.32 -23.46 -6.52
C PHE A 42 -2.90 -22.01 -6.79
N GLY A 43 -1.62 -21.73 -7.02
CA GLY A 43 -1.17 -20.39 -7.41
C GLY A 43 -1.78 -19.94 -8.75
N SER A 44 -1.77 -20.83 -9.74
CA SER A 44 -2.42 -20.57 -11.04
C SER A 44 -3.92 -20.37 -10.91
N MET A 45 -4.57 -21.19 -10.07
CA MET A 45 -6.00 -21.09 -9.80
C MET A 45 -6.36 -19.72 -9.21
N LEU A 46 -5.61 -19.27 -8.20
CA LEU A 46 -5.81 -17.97 -7.56
C LEU A 46 -5.64 -16.80 -8.55
N LEU A 47 -4.55 -16.75 -9.30
CA LEU A 47 -4.31 -15.70 -10.30
C LEU A 47 -5.33 -15.73 -11.44
N THR A 48 -5.69 -16.92 -11.91
CA THR A 48 -6.68 -17.11 -12.97
C THR A 48 -8.06 -16.63 -12.52
N ALA A 49 -8.42 -16.80 -11.25
CA ALA A 49 -9.67 -16.26 -10.71
C ALA A 49 -9.70 -14.73 -10.80
N VAL A 50 -8.61 -14.06 -10.43
CA VAL A 50 -8.49 -12.58 -10.53
C VAL A 50 -8.54 -12.13 -12.00
N ALA A 51 -7.77 -12.77 -12.88
CA ALA A 51 -7.75 -12.44 -14.31
C ALA A 51 -9.12 -12.64 -14.97
N LYS A 52 -9.81 -13.75 -14.70
CA LYS A 52 -11.18 -13.98 -15.19
C LYS A 52 -12.16 -12.93 -14.70
N GLN A 53 -12.04 -12.51 -13.45
CA GLN A 53 -12.88 -11.44 -12.91
C GLN A 53 -12.60 -10.10 -13.61
N ALA A 54 -11.33 -9.76 -13.87
CA ALA A 54 -10.97 -8.55 -14.64
C ALA A 54 -11.59 -8.57 -16.04
N VAL A 55 -11.48 -9.70 -16.76
CA VAL A 55 -12.09 -9.88 -18.08
C VAL A 55 -13.61 -9.70 -18.02
N LYS A 56 -14.28 -10.33 -17.04
CA LYS A 56 -15.74 -10.20 -16.87
C LYS A 56 -16.17 -8.75 -16.62
N MET A 57 -15.33 -7.94 -15.97
CA MET A 57 -15.58 -6.54 -15.67
C MET A 57 -15.16 -5.58 -16.80
N GLY A 58 -14.61 -6.09 -17.91
CA GLY A 58 -14.09 -5.27 -19.01
C GLY A 58 -12.83 -4.48 -18.65
N TYR A 59 -12.10 -4.91 -17.62
CA TYR A 59 -10.90 -4.24 -17.13
C TYR A 59 -9.74 -4.43 -18.10
N GLY A 60 -8.87 -3.43 -18.19
CA GLY A 60 -7.79 -3.38 -19.18
C GLY A 60 -6.58 -4.25 -18.82
N ARG A 61 -6.32 -4.49 -17.53
CA ARG A 61 -5.15 -5.24 -17.06
C ARG A 61 -5.27 -5.74 -15.61
N VAL A 62 -4.44 -6.73 -15.30
CA VAL A 62 -4.11 -7.13 -13.92
C VAL A 62 -2.59 -7.01 -13.76
N GLU A 63 -2.12 -6.38 -12.70
CA GLU A 63 -0.69 -6.10 -12.47
C GLU A 63 -0.27 -6.41 -11.04
N TRP A 64 1.01 -6.73 -10.86
CA TRP A 64 1.62 -6.97 -9.56
C TRP A 64 3.13 -6.82 -9.66
N VAL A 65 3.79 -6.76 -8.51
CA VAL A 65 5.25 -6.73 -8.41
C VAL A 65 5.79 -8.12 -8.06
N VAL A 66 6.98 -8.42 -8.56
CA VAL A 66 7.76 -9.60 -8.17
C VAL A 66 9.18 -9.15 -7.86
N LEU A 67 9.76 -9.72 -6.81
CA LEU A 67 11.15 -9.47 -6.46
C LEU A 67 12.06 -10.13 -7.50
N ASP A 68 13.07 -9.40 -7.97
CA ASP A 68 13.99 -9.80 -9.06
C ASP A 68 14.69 -11.14 -8.82
N TRP A 69 15.01 -11.44 -7.57
CA TRP A 69 15.65 -12.68 -7.15
C TRP A 69 14.71 -13.89 -7.17
N ASN A 70 13.38 -13.69 -7.26
CA ASN A 70 12.42 -14.78 -7.24
C ASN A 70 12.21 -15.40 -8.63
N VAL A 71 13.29 -15.99 -9.17
CA VAL A 71 13.33 -16.60 -10.51
C VAL A 71 12.22 -17.62 -10.74
N ASN A 72 11.81 -18.36 -9.70
CA ASN A 72 10.73 -19.34 -9.79
C ASN A 72 9.36 -18.67 -10.00
N ALA A 73 9.09 -17.57 -9.30
CA ALA A 73 7.86 -16.80 -9.50
C ALA A 73 7.86 -16.10 -10.86
N ILE A 74 8.99 -15.51 -11.26
CA ILE A 74 9.14 -14.86 -12.58
C ILE A 74 8.80 -15.84 -13.71
N LYS A 75 9.46 -17.01 -13.75
CA LYS A 75 9.19 -18.04 -14.76
C LYS A 75 7.74 -18.50 -14.75
N PHE A 76 7.16 -18.64 -13.56
CA PHE A 76 5.77 -19.01 -13.40
C PHE A 76 4.82 -17.95 -13.99
N TYR A 77 5.07 -16.67 -13.74
CA TYR A 77 4.25 -15.58 -14.29
C TYR A 77 4.41 -15.45 -15.81
N GLU A 78 5.62 -15.60 -16.34
CA GLU A 78 5.88 -15.62 -17.79
C GLU A 78 5.15 -16.78 -18.48
N GLN A 79 5.17 -17.98 -17.89
CA GLN A 79 4.41 -19.14 -18.39
C GLN A 79 2.89 -18.90 -18.39
N MET A 80 2.39 -18.03 -17.51
CA MET A 80 0.99 -17.60 -17.51
C MET A 80 0.68 -16.52 -18.56
N GLY A 81 1.68 -15.99 -19.25
CA GLY A 81 1.55 -14.91 -20.24
C GLY A 81 1.74 -13.51 -19.66
N ALA A 82 2.18 -13.36 -18.41
CA ALA A 82 2.54 -12.05 -17.87
C ALA A 82 3.84 -11.54 -18.50
N GLN A 83 3.90 -10.24 -18.80
CA GLN A 83 5.12 -9.57 -19.26
C GLN A 83 5.86 -8.96 -18.08
N ILE A 84 7.17 -9.17 -17.99
CA ILE A 84 8.01 -8.56 -16.96
C ILE A 84 8.53 -7.20 -17.46
N LEU A 85 8.08 -6.13 -16.82
CA LEU A 85 8.46 -4.76 -17.16
C LEU A 85 9.77 -4.34 -16.46
N GLN A 86 10.91 -4.79 -16.99
CA GLN A 86 12.24 -4.59 -16.36
C GLN A 86 12.65 -3.11 -16.20
N GLU A 87 12.21 -2.24 -17.12
CA GLU A 87 12.55 -0.81 -17.10
C GLU A 87 11.72 -0.02 -16.06
N TRP A 88 10.66 -0.62 -15.54
CA TRP A 88 9.76 0.04 -14.60
C TRP A 88 10.29 -0.11 -13.17
N ARG A 89 10.33 1.01 -12.45
CA ARG A 89 10.81 1.05 -11.06
C ARG A 89 9.65 1.36 -10.12
N VAL A 90 9.55 0.61 -9.04
CA VAL A 90 8.63 0.93 -7.95
C VAL A 90 9.22 2.11 -7.16
N CYS A 91 8.54 3.23 -7.18
CA CYS A 91 8.84 4.38 -6.32
C CYS A 91 8.02 4.24 -5.03
N ARG A 92 8.67 4.36 -3.87
CA ARG A 92 8.03 4.26 -2.57
C ARG A 92 8.47 5.39 -1.66
N LEU A 93 7.50 6.12 -1.12
CA LEU A 93 7.68 7.13 -0.09
C LEU A 93 6.90 6.68 1.15
N THR A 94 7.59 6.47 2.28
CA THR A 94 7.00 5.89 3.51
C THR A 94 7.67 6.46 4.76
N GLY A 95 7.01 6.31 5.92
CA GLY A 95 7.53 6.74 7.22
C GLY A 95 7.79 8.25 7.29
N ASP A 96 8.83 8.65 8.01
CA ASP A 96 9.21 10.06 8.20
C ASP A 96 9.28 10.87 6.89
N ALA A 97 9.73 10.25 5.79
CA ALA A 97 9.83 10.92 4.50
C ALA A 97 8.46 11.26 3.89
N LEU A 98 7.44 10.43 4.14
CA LEU A 98 6.05 10.70 3.76
C LEU A 98 5.42 11.69 4.73
N GLU A 99 5.59 11.48 6.04
CA GLU A 99 5.06 12.35 7.09
C GLU A 99 5.61 13.79 7.00
N ALA A 100 6.81 13.94 6.45
CA ALA A 100 7.41 15.24 6.19
C ALA A 100 6.61 16.11 5.20
N PHE A 101 5.63 15.56 4.46
CA PHE A 101 4.73 16.34 3.60
C PHE A 101 3.48 16.85 4.33
N ASP A 102 3.21 16.40 5.55
CA ASP A 102 2.11 16.89 6.42
C ASP A 102 2.47 18.25 7.06
N GLN A 103 3.09 19.15 6.27
CA GLN A 103 3.58 20.44 6.75
C GLN A 103 2.44 21.42 6.89
N ASN A 104 1.78 21.36 8.04
CA ASN A 104 1.26 22.58 8.62
C ASN A 104 2.48 23.39 9.08
N GLU A 105 2.93 24.37 8.28
CA GLU A 105 4.17 25.15 8.53
C GLU A 105 4.19 25.78 9.93
N SER A 106 3.02 26.14 10.45
CA SER A 106 2.81 26.60 11.82
C SER A 106 3.28 25.58 12.86
N LEU A 107 3.02 24.28 12.66
CA LEU A 107 3.42 23.20 13.56
C LEU A 107 4.91 22.85 13.46
N LYS A 108 5.48 23.02 12.27
CA LYS A 108 6.93 22.83 12.04
C LYS A 108 7.73 23.92 12.76
N LEU A 109 7.29 25.18 12.64
CA LEU A 109 7.83 26.31 13.41
C LEU A 109 7.65 26.11 14.91
N LEU A 110 6.47 25.70 15.37
CA LEU A 110 6.22 25.39 16.79
C LEU A 110 7.20 24.31 17.28
N ARG A 111 7.29 23.15 16.61
CA ARG A 111 8.20 22.05 16.98
C ARG A 111 9.67 22.48 16.96
N MET A 112 10.07 23.34 16.01
CA MET A 112 11.43 23.90 15.95
C MET A 112 11.71 24.89 17.08
N MET A 113 10.75 25.75 17.41
CA MET A 113 10.82 26.64 18.57
C MET A 113 10.93 25.83 19.87
N PHE A 114 10.16 24.75 20.03
CA PHE A 114 10.23 23.85 21.20
C PHE A 114 11.56 23.13 21.36
N LYS A 115 12.13 22.60 20.27
CA LYS A 115 13.44 21.94 20.33
C LYS A 115 14.56 22.90 20.71
N ARG A 116 14.45 24.19 20.36
CA ARG A 116 15.43 25.23 20.71
C ARG A 116 15.20 25.79 22.13
N LEU A 117 13.95 25.84 22.60
CA LEU A 117 13.57 26.18 23.97
C LEU A 117 13.75 24.99 24.91
N LYS A 118 15.00 24.54 25.12
CA LYS A 118 15.32 23.57 26.19
C LYS A 118 15.15 24.13 27.62
N ILE A 119 14.51 25.28 27.79
CA ILE A 119 14.25 25.91 29.09
C ILE A 119 12.94 26.67 28.98
N ALA A 120 11.87 26.18 29.61
CA ALA A 120 10.87 27.02 30.23
C ALA A 120 9.96 26.18 31.12
N SER A 121 9.55 26.79 32.22
CA SER A 121 8.77 26.21 33.32
C SER A 121 7.44 25.57 32.86
N LYS A 122 6.81 24.82 33.78
CA LYS A 122 5.49 24.20 33.62
C LYS A 122 4.43 25.14 32.98
N VAL A 123 4.49 26.43 33.32
CA VAL A 123 3.60 27.48 32.80
C VAL A 123 3.71 27.67 31.30
N LEU A 124 4.92 27.63 30.72
CA LEU A 124 5.09 27.78 29.28
C LEU A 124 4.55 26.56 28.52
N ARG A 125 4.58 25.36 29.13
CA ARG A 125 3.99 24.14 28.54
C ARG A 125 2.47 24.20 28.52
N GLU A 126 1.84 24.71 29.57
CA GLU A 126 0.38 24.86 29.66
C GLU A 126 -0.13 25.90 28.64
N MET A 127 0.44 27.11 28.61
CA MET A 127 0.07 28.15 27.64
C MET A 127 0.18 27.70 26.17
N ILE A 128 1.09 26.77 25.90
CA ILE A 128 1.36 26.27 24.57
C ILE A 128 0.41 25.13 24.18
N SER A 129 0.01 24.30 25.15
CA SER A 129 -1.03 23.29 24.94
C SER A 129 -2.34 23.99 24.57
N ASP A 130 -2.69 25.04 25.31
CA ASP A 130 -3.89 25.83 25.06
C ASP A 130 -3.88 26.47 23.67
N LEU A 131 -2.74 27.03 23.25
CA LEU A 131 -2.59 27.61 21.91
C LEU A 131 -2.66 26.55 20.80
N TYR A 132 -2.12 25.35 21.05
CA TYR A 132 -2.19 24.23 20.11
C TYR A 132 -3.62 23.74 19.91
N ASP A 133 -4.39 23.60 21.00
CA ASP A 133 -5.79 23.19 20.94
C ASP A 133 -6.67 24.26 20.27
N GLU A 134 -6.42 25.55 20.53
CA GLU A 134 -7.16 26.65 19.87
C GLU A 134 -6.89 26.72 18.36
N ILE A 135 -5.64 26.51 17.93
CA ILE A 135 -5.30 26.44 16.48
C ILE A 135 -5.96 25.21 15.84
N ARG A 136 -5.96 24.07 16.54
CA ARG A 136 -6.56 22.83 16.04
C ARG A 136 -8.07 22.95 15.85
N GLU A 137 -8.78 23.55 16.80
CA GLU A 137 -10.23 23.81 16.68
C GLU A 137 -10.54 24.73 15.50
N ARG A 138 -9.75 25.80 15.28
CA ARG A 138 -9.96 26.73 14.16
C ARG A 138 -9.71 26.09 12.79
N CYS A 139 -8.76 25.16 12.67
CA CYS A 139 -8.47 24.47 11.42
C CYS A 139 -9.48 23.35 11.09
N VAL A 140 -10.14 22.76 12.08
CA VAL A 140 -11.16 21.72 11.86
C VAL A 140 -12.50 22.31 11.41
N ILE A 141 -12.80 23.56 11.74
CA ILE A 141 -14.08 24.24 11.39
C ILE A 141 -14.09 24.77 9.93
N GLN A 142 -12.97 24.73 9.20
CA GLN A 142 -12.87 25.22 7.82
C GLN A 142 -12.99 24.14 6.72
N ASN A 143 -13.35 22.90 7.05
CA ASN A 143 -13.63 21.83 6.08
C ASN A 143 -15.06 21.30 6.18
#